data_AF-A0A5E7ICB7-F1
#
_entry.id   AF-A0A5E7ICB7-F1
#
_cell.length_a   1.000
_cell.length_b   1.000
_cell.length_c   1.000
_cell.angle_alpha   90.00
_cell.angle_beta   90.00
_cell.angle_gamma   90.00
#
_symmetry.space_group_name_H-M   'P 1'
#
loop_
_entity.id
_entity.type
_entity.pdbx_description
1 polymer ?
#
loop_
_entity_poly.entity_id
_entity_poly.type
_entity_poly.pdbx_seq_one_letter_code
_entity_poly.pdbx_strand_id
1 'polypeptide(L)'
;MDEKVIYEKHPVTAERKAELRQKGYKIIDAKFAPDDYKHPEPMKKGSSGGDKPSKGLRIEEIKAKLTEKGIPFDDAAERPALAELLDKPQE
;
A
#
# COMPACT_ATOMS: atom_id res chain seq x y z
N MET A 1 -11.53 26.50 -9.43
CA MET A 1 -11.94 25.31 -8.65
C MET A 1 -11.11 24.17 -9.16
N ASP A 2 -10.06 23.79 -8.44
CA ASP A 2 -9.14 22.72 -8.81
C ASP A 2 -9.87 21.37 -8.64
N GLU A 3 -10.62 20.95 -9.67
CA GLU A 3 -11.28 19.65 -9.70
C GLU A 3 -10.21 18.55 -9.63
N LYS A 4 -10.08 17.92 -8.47
CA LYS A 4 -9.15 16.81 -8.31
C LYS A 4 -9.69 15.59 -9.03
N VAL A 5 -9.18 15.31 -10.23
CA VAL A 5 -9.54 14.12 -11.01
C VAL A 5 -8.74 12.93 -10.50
N ILE A 6 -9.42 11.81 -10.32
CA ILE A 6 -8.83 10.55 -9.92
C ILE A 6 -9.12 9.44 -10.92
N TYR A 7 -8.06 8.81 -11.44
CA TYR A 7 -8.20 7.72 -12.41
C TYR A 7 -8.13 6.37 -11.68
N GLU A 8 -9.18 5.57 -11.80
CA GLU A 8 -9.30 4.23 -11.20
C GLU A 8 -9.85 3.22 -12.21
N LYS A 9 -9.36 1.99 -12.17
CA LYS A 9 -9.83 0.91 -13.07
C LYS A 9 -11.27 0.53 -12.71
N HIS A 10 -12.24 0.75 -13.59
CA HIS A 10 -13.61 0.30 -13.35
C HIS A 10 -13.74 -1.21 -13.59
N PRO A 11 -14.63 -1.91 -12.84
CA PRO A 11 -15.63 -1.39 -11.90
C PRO A 11 -15.04 -0.97 -10.54
N VAL A 12 -15.31 0.27 -10.13
CA VAL A 12 -14.96 0.79 -8.80
C VAL A 12 -16.02 0.31 -7.80
N THR A 13 -15.59 -0.21 -6.64
CA THR A 13 -16.51 -0.64 -5.59
C THR A 13 -17.29 0.55 -5.02
N ALA A 14 -18.50 0.32 -4.52
CA ALA A 14 -19.35 1.40 -4.00
C ALA A 14 -18.67 2.17 -2.85
N GLU A 15 -17.94 1.46 -1.98
CA GLU A 15 -17.19 2.04 -0.86
C GLU A 15 -16.06 2.96 -1.35
N ARG A 16 -15.26 2.50 -2.32
CA ARG A 16 -14.17 3.28 -2.90
C ARG A 16 -14.68 4.51 -3.62
N LYS A 17 -15.79 4.36 -4.35
CA LYS A 17 -16.47 5.46 -5.03
C LYS A 17 -17.02 6.51 -4.06
N ALA A 18 -17.58 6.07 -2.93
CA ALA A 18 -18.12 6.96 -1.90
C ALA A 18 -17.00 7.76 -1.24
N GLU A 19 -15.89 7.11 -0.85
CA GLU A 19 -14.72 7.77 -0.26
C GLU A 19 -14.15 8.83 -1.20
N LEU A 20 -13.94 8.47 -2.47
CA LEU A 20 -13.36 9.39 -3.45
C LEU A 20 -14.29 10.58 -3.73
N ARG A 21 -15.60 10.36 -3.79
CA ARG A 21 -16.56 11.47 -3.94
C ARG A 21 -16.69 12.32 -2.70
N GLN A 22 -16.64 11.73 -1.51
CA GLN A 22 -16.70 12.47 -0.24
C GLN A 22 -15.50 13.42 -0.10
N LYS A 23 -14.34 13.01 -0.59
CA LYS A 23 -13.14 13.85 -0.66
C LYS A 23 -13.18 14.88 -1.82
N GLY A 24 -14.25 14.89 -2.62
CA GLY A 24 -14.43 15.81 -3.74
C GLY A 24 -13.72 15.41 -5.03
N TYR A 25 -13.29 14.15 -5.17
CA TYR A 25 -12.63 13.68 -6.38
C TYR A 25 -13.61 13.27 -7.48
N LYS A 26 -13.23 13.56 -8.73
CA LYS A 26 -13.92 13.07 -9.93
C LYS A 26 -13.29 11.77 -10.40
N ILE A 27 -14.02 10.66 -10.25
CA ILE A 27 -13.54 9.32 -10.57
C ILE A 27 -13.72 9.07 -12.07
N ILE A 28 -12.61 8.88 -12.78
CA ILE A 28 -12.54 8.57 -14.21
C ILE A 28 -11.91 7.19 -14.38
N ASP A 29 -12.28 6.49 -15.46
CA ASP A 29 -11.65 5.20 -15.76
C ASP A 29 -10.16 5.36 -16.10
N ALA A 30 -9.34 4.45 -15.56
CA ALA A 30 -7.90 4.42 -15.80
C ALA A 30 -7.49 4.38 -17.28
N LYS A 31 -8.35 3.92 -18.20
CA LYS A 31 -8.08 3.96 -19.65
C LYS A 31 -7.98 5.38 -20.22
N PHE A 32 -8.50 6.37 -19.52
CA PHE A 32 -8.45 7.79 -19.89
C PHE A 32 -7.36 8.55 -19.13
N ALA A 33 -6.58 7.86 -18.29
CA ALA A 33 -5.46 8.48 -17.61
C ALA A 33 -4.35 8.81 -18.63
N PRO A 34 -3.82 10.05 -18.64
CA PRO A 34 -2.59 10.33 -19.37
C PRO A 34 -1.41 9.59 -18.73
N ASP A 35 -0.39 9.22 -19.52
CA ASP A 35 0.80 8.50 -19.03
C ASP A 35 1.52 9.22 -17.87
N ASP A 36 1.43 10.54 -17.79
CA ASP A 36 2.04 11.36 -16.73
C ASP A 36 1.11 11.57 -15.51
N TYR A 37 -0.03 10.89 -15.43
CA TYR A 37 -0.97 11.07 -14.34
C TYR A 37 -0.40 10.59 -13.00
N LYS A 38 -0.09 11.54 -12.11
CA LYS A 38 0.23 11.27 -10.70
C LYS A 38 -1.05 11.25 -9.87
N HIS A 39 -1.41 10.07 -9.36
CA HIS A 39 -2.49 9.94 -8.37
C HIS A 39 -2.15 10.81 -7.16
N PRO A 40 -3.00 11.78 -6.78
CA PRO A 40 -2.71 12.72 -5.69
C PRO A 40 -2.83 12.08 -4.31
N GLU A 41 -3.49 10.92 -4.21
CA GLU A 41 -3.34 10.02 -3.09
C GLU A 41 -2.37 8.90 -3.51
N PRO A 42 -1.56 8.30 -2.63
CA PRO A 42 -0.97 7.02 -2.96
C PRO A 42 -2.14 6.03 -3.12
N MET A 43 -2.30 5.43 -4.30
CA MET A 43 -3.16 4.24 -4.43
C MET A 43 -2.67 3.28 -3.36
N LYS A 44 -3.48 3.02 -2.32
CA LYS A 44 -3.26 1.90 -1.42
C LYS A 44 -3.42 0.66 -2.29
N LYS A 45 -2.31 0.27 -2.92
CA LYS A 45 -2.16 -0.94 -3.72
C LYS A 45 -2.79 -2.05 -2.89
N GLY A 46 -3.82 -2.67 -3.46
CA GLY A 46 -4.79 -3.48 -2.75
C GLY A 46 -4.18 -4.30 -1.62
N SER A 47 -4.78 -4.17 -0.44
CA SER A 47 -4.70 -5.17 0.63
C SER A 47 -5.24 -6.50 0.09
N SER A 48 -4.43 -7.23 -0.67
CA SER A 48 -4.59 -8.67 -0.80
C SER A 48 -3.94 -9.33 0.40
N GLY A 49 -4.75 -9.52 1.44
CA GLY A 49 -4.63 -10.63 2.37
C GLY A 49 -3.65 -10.46 3.53
N GLY A 50 -4.24 -10.29 4.72
CA GLY A 50 -3.61 -10.49 6.02
C GLY A 50 -2.90 -9.25 6.54
N ASP A 51 -3.30 -8.81 7.73
CA ASP A 51 -2.73 -7.71 8.54
C ASP A 51 -1.33 -8.06 9.07
N LYS A 52 -0.44 -8.53 8.17
CA LYS A 52 0.92 -8.91 8.50
C LYS A 52 1.85 -7.73 8.26
N PRO A 53 2.58 -7.24 9.27
CA PRO A 53 3.49 -6.11 9.12
C PRO A 53 4.57 -6.32 8.05
N SER A 54 4.88 -7.56 7.68
CA SER A 54 5.83 -7.88 6.61
C SER A 54 5.26 -7.84 5.18
N LYS A 55 3.92 -7.75 5.01
CA LYS A 55 3.26 -7.94 3.71
C LYS A 55 3.52 -6.78 2.75
N GLY A 56 4.27 -7.07 1.69
CA GLY A 56 4.57 -6.10 0.62
C GLY A 56 5.81 -5.25 0.86
N LEU A 57 6.51 -5.45 1.98
CA LEU A 57 7.80 -4.81 2.25
C LEU A 57 8.94 -5.54 1.51
N ARG A 58 9.94 -4.79 1.06
CA ARG A 58 11.23 -5.35 0.59
C ARG A 58 12.08 -5.79 1.78
N ILE A 59 13.12 -6.59 1.49
CA ILE A 59 14.09 -7.07 2.50
C ILE A 59 14.62 -5.90 3.34
N GLU A 60 15.01 -4.79 2.70
CA GLU A 60 15.54 -3.59 3.36
C GLU A 60 14.53 -2.96 4.33
N GLU A 61 13.26 -2.86 3.93
CA GLU A 61 12.19 -2.32 4.76
C GLU A 61 11.85 -3.25 5.93
N ILE A 62 11.90 -4.58 5.72
CA ILE A 62 11.71 -5.56 6.79
C ILE A 62 12.87 -5.48 7.80
N LYS A 63 14.12 -5.40 7.33
CA LYS A 63 15.30 -5.20 8.19
C LYS A 63 15.19 -3.91 9.00
N ALA A 64 14.84 -2.80 8.35
CA ALA A 64 14.62 -1.53 9.04
C ALA A 64 13.55 -1.64 10.13
N LYS A 65 12.43 -2.32 9.86
CA LYS A 65 11.38 -2.56 10.85
C LYS A 65 11.81 -3.47 12.00
N LEU A 66 12.63 -4.48 11.72
CA LEU A 66 13.21 -5.34 12.76
C LEU A 66 14.20 -4.56 13.63
N THR A 67 15.06 -3.73 13.04
CA THR A 67 15.96 -2.82 13.77
C THR A 67 15.19 -1.80 14.60
N GLU A 68 14.13 -1.19 14.04
CA GLU A 68 13.25 -0.25 14.72
C GLU A 68 12.57 -0.90 15.94
N LYS A 69 12.20 -2.18 15.82
CA LYS A 69 11.64 -2.97 16.92
C LYS A 69 12.70 -3.58 17.86
N GLY A 70 13.99 -3.42 17.56
CA GLY A 70 15.09 -4.04 18.32
C GLY A 70 15.15 -5.57 18.20
N ILE A 71 14.55 -6.15 17.18
CA ILE A 71 14.55 -7.60 16.93
C ILE A 71 15.85 -7.96 16.21
N PRO A 72 16.70 -8.85 16.77
CA PRO A 72 17.89 -9.31 16.09
C PRO A 72 17.51 -10.19 14.89
N PHE A 73 18.15 -9.94 13.75
CA PHE A 73 17.97 -10.72 12.53
C PHE A 73 19.30 -10.91 11.82
N ASP A 74 19.37 -11.93 10.98
CA ASP A 74 20.56 -12.21 10.19
C ASP A 74 20.50 -11.41 8.86
N ASP A 75 21.57 -10.71 8.51
CA ASP A 75 21.65 -9.96 7.26
C ASP A 75 21.66 -10.88 6.03
N ALA A 76 22.07 -12.14 6.20
CA ALA A 76 22.01 -13.18 5.18
C ALA A 76 20.66 -13.92 5.15
N ALA A 77 19.73 -13.62 6.07
CA ALA A 77 18.42 -14.24 6.07
C ALA A 77 17.58 -13.81 4.86
N GLU A 78 16.87 -14.77 4.29
CA GLU A 78 15.99 -14.51 3.16
C GLU A 78 14.73 -13.75 3.60
N ARG A 79 14.10 -13.05 2.64
CA ARG A 79 12.85 -12.31 2.84
C ARG A 79 11.80 -13.05 3.69
N PRO A 80 11.46 -14.34 3.46
CA PRO A 80 10.46 -15.03 4.27
C PRO A 80 10.86 -15.15 5.76
N ALA A 81 12.14 -15.38 6.07
CA ALA A 81 12.60 -15.51 7.45
C ALA A 81 12.52 -14.16 8.19
N LEU A 82 12.95 -13.09 7.55
CA LEU A 82 12.83 -11.73 8.09
C LEU A 82 11.35 -11.32 8.26
N ALA A 83 10.51 -11.66 7.30
CA ALA A 83 9.07 -11.40 7.35
C ALA A 83 8.41 -12.08 8.56
N GLU A 84 8.78 -13.34 8.83
CA GLU A 84 8.23 -14.09 9.96
C GLU A 84 8.63 -13.50 11.32
N LEU A 85 9.87 -13.02 11.46
CA LEU A 85 10.32 -12.32 12.67
C LEU A 85 9.50 -11.05 12.92
N LEU A 86 9.17 -10.32 11.84
CA LEU A 86 8.40 -9.08 11.93
C LEU A 86 6.92 -9.33 12.25
N ASP A 87 6.37 -10.45 11.77
CA ASP A 87 4.98 -10.86 11.95
C ASP A 87 4.71 -11.55 13.30
N LYS A 88 5.75 -12.02 14.02
CA LYS A 88 5.59 -12.58 15.36
C LYS A 88 5.18 -11.46 16.35
N PRO A 89 4.06 -11.61 17.08
CA PRO A 89 3.69 -10.66 18.13
C PRO A 89 4.76 -10.71 19.22
N GLN A 90 5.48 -9.60 19.41
CA GLN A 90 6.33 -9.42 20.58
C GLN A 90 5.39 -9.01 21.72
N GLU A 91 5.27 -9.88 22.72
CA GLU A 91 4.45 -9.66 23.93
C GLU A 91 5.09 -8.63 24.87
#